data_AF-X1N2W2-F1
#
_entry.id   AF-X1N2W2-F1
#
_cell.length_a   1.000
_cell.length_b   1.000
_cell.length_c   1.000
_cell.angle_alpha   90.00
_cell.angle_beta   90.00
_cell.angle_gamma   90.00
#
_symmetry.space_group_name_H-M   'P 1'
#
loop_
_entity.id
_entity.type
_entity.pdbx_description
1 polymer ?
#
loop_
_entity_poly.entity_id
_entity_poly.type
_entity_poly.pdbx_seq_one_letter_code
_entity_poly.pdbx_strand_id
1 'polypeptide(L)'
;MWHDTEATTKLQNGESIPTLALHRYIKGSINQRLSAVEPPVTLTKPGLKATEHLTTGIIAEFLDSAGEERFLTKATKFQVDLAQMEASQCLYQGIMGALGYSKNKLPFLELARRVPLQILESITRNKISDEECLSRQQALLLGTAGLLPSQRQDRHQENKLDDKW
;
A
#
# COMPACT_ATOMS: atom_id res chain seq x y z
N MET A 1 -30.89 -11.39 -37.74
CA MET A 1 -30.37 -12.69 -37.29
C MET A 1 -29.12 -12.39 -36.49
N TRP A 2 -29.28 -12.30 -35.16
CA TRP A 2 -28.25 -11.86 -34.24
C TRP A 2 -27.35 -13.05 -33.90
N HIS A 3 -26.10 -13.06 -34.35
CA HIS A 3 -25.14 -14.03 -33.84
C HIS A 3 -24.71 -13.57 -32.44
N ASP A 4 -25.30 -14.18 -31.41
CA ASP A 4 -24.68 -14.33 -30.10
C ASP A 4 -23.44 -15.19 -30.30
N THR A 5 -22.25 -14.60 -30.22
CA THR A 5 -21.05 -15.41 -30.08
C THR A 5 -20.83 -15.64 -28.60
N GLU A 6 -21.22 -16.82 -28.13
CA GLU A 6 -20.88 -17.43 -26.83
C GLU A 6 -19.37 -17.70 -26.67
N ALA A 7 -18.52 -16.79 -27.16
CA ALA A 7 -17.08 -16.97 -27.14
C ALA A 7 -16.54 -16.58 -25.76
N THR A 8 -16.31 -17.59 -24.93
CA THR A 8 -15.56 -17.43 -23.69
C THR A 8 -14.08 -17.15 -24.00
N THR A 9 -13.52 -16.16 -23.31
CA THR A 9 -12.07 -15.89 -23.40
C THR A 9 -11.35 -16.82 -22.41
N LYS A 10 -10.29 -17.49 -22.86
CA LYS A 10 -9.47 -18.32 -21.96
C LYS A 10 -8.36 -17.50 -21.31
N LEU A 11 -8.27 -17.59 -19.99
CA LEU A 11 -7.17 -17.08 -19.21
C LEU A 11 -5.92 -17.95 -19.38
N GLN A 12 -4.74 -17.40 -19.06
CA GLN A 12 -3.45 -18.11 -19.11
C GLN A 12 -3.36 -19.34 -18.18
N ASN A 13 -4.27 -19.45 -17.20
CA ASN A 13 -4.43 -20.61 -16.31
C ASN A 13 -5.40 -21.67 -16.88
N GLY A 14 -5.91 -21.48 -18.10
CA GLY A 14 -6.84 -22.40 -18.77
C GLY A 14 -8.33 -22.19 -18.43
N GLU A 15 -8.64 -21.31 -17.49
CA GLU A 15 -10.01 -21.03 -17.05
C GLU A 15 -10.76 -20.14 -18.06
N SER A 16 -12.06 -20.34 -18.19
CA SER A 16 -12.89 -19.69 -19.21
C SER A 16 -13.78 -18.62 -18.59
N ILE A 17 -13.66 -17.37 -19.05
CA ILE A 17 -14.46 -16.25 -18.54
C ILE A 17 -15.47 -15.76 -19.58
N PRO A 18 -16.69 -15.37 -19.16
CA PRO A 18 -17.71 -14.86 -20.07
C PRO A 18 -17.32 -13.47 -20.60
N THR A 19 -17.48 -13.26 -21.91
CA THR A 19 -17.21 -11.98 -22.56
C THR A 19 -18.54 -11.28 -22.87
N LEU A 20 -18.75 -10.06 -22.37
CA LEU A 20 -19.93 -9.25 -22.69
C LEU A 20 -19.64 -8.31 -23.87
N ALA A 21 -20.34 -8.50 -24.97
CA ALA A 21 -20.25 -7.61 -26.13
C ALA A 21 -21.04 -6.31 -25.89
N LEU A 22 -20.34 -5.27 -25.43
CA LEU A 22 -20.95 -3.98 -25.05
C LEU A 22 -21.61 -3.22 -26.21
N HIS A 23 -21.20 -3.45 -27.46
CA HIS A 23 -21.72 -2.74 -28.63
C HIS A 23 -23.25 -2.90 -28.80
N ARG A 24 -23.85 -3.98 -28.28
CA ARG A 24 -25.31 -4.18 -28.29
C ARG A 24 -26.07 -3.33 -27.27
N TYR A 25 -25.38 -2.86 -26.24
CA TYR A 25 -25.96 -2.10 -25.13
C TYR A 25 -25.65 -0.60 -25.23
N ILE A 26 -24.76 -0.20 -26.12
CA ILE A 26 -24.46 1.21 -26.40
C ILE A 26 -25.48 1.73 -27.43
N LYS A 27 -26.57 2.34 -26.95
CA LYS A 27 -27.51 3.07 -27.82
C LYS A 27 -27.03 4.52 -28.00
N GLY A 28 -26.67 4.87 -29.23
CA GLY A 28 -26.32 6.23 -29.65
C GLY A 28 -24.87 6.39 -30.12
N SER A 29 -24.62 7.39 -30.97
CA SER A 29 -23.28 7.77 -31.39
C SER A 29 -22.52 8.32 -30.19
N ILE A 30 -21.42 7.66 -29.80
CA ILE A 30 -20.52 8.11 -28.72
C ILE A 30 -20.08 9.57 -28.97
N ASN A 31 -19.99 9.96 -30.25
CA ASN A 31 -19.57 11.29 -30.68
C ASN A 31 -20.58 12.40 -30.32
N GLN A 32 -21.88 12.09 -30.16
CA GLN A 32 -22.88 13.09 -29.75
C GLN A 32 -22.80 13.45 -28.26
N ARG A 33 -22.32 12.54 -27.39
CA ARG A 33 -22.15 12.82 -25.95
C ARG A 33 -20.90 13.63 -25.63
N LEU A 34 -19.94 13.68 -26.55
CA LEU A 34 -18.72 14.49 -26.42
C LEU A 34 -18.92 15.96 -26.82
N SER A 35 -20.04 16.30 -27.48
CA SER A 35 -20.35 17.66 -27.95
C SER A 35 -21.19 18.48 -26.97
N ALA A 36 -21.70 17.86 -25.91
CA ALA A 36 -22.41 18.58 -24.86
C ALA A 36 -21.35 19.34 -24.03
N VAL A 37 -21.41 20.67 -24.10
CA VAL A 37 -20.62 21.58 -23.26
C VAL A 37 -20.87 21.21 -21.81
N GLU A 38 -19.88 20.59 -21.16
CA GLU A 38 -19.95 20.32 -19.73
C GLU A 38 -19.91 21.66 -18.96
N PRO A 39 -20.72 21.82 -17.89
CA PRO A 39 -20.60 22.96 -16.97
C PRO A 39 -19.20 22.98 -16.32
N PRO A 40 -18.78 24.09 -15.68
CA PRO A 40 -17.40 24.25 -15.21
C PRO A 40 -17.00 23.07 -14.32
N VAL A 41 -16.00 22.34 -14.81
CA VAL A 41 -15.50 21.08 -14.27
C VAL A 41 -15.05 21.29 -12.83
N THR A 42 -15.78 20.71 -11.87
CA THR A 42 -15.19 20.35 -10.58
C THR A 42 -14.08 19.35 -10.86
N LEU A 43 -12.83 19.76 -10.62
CA LEU A 43 -11.60 19.01 -10.85
C LEU A 43 -11.60 17.68 -10.05
N THR A 44 -12.27 16.65 -10.55
CA THR A 44 -12.42 15.34 -9.90
C THR A 44 -12.09 14.17 -10.82
N LYS A 45 -11.52 14.43 -12.00
CA LYS A 45 -11.04 13.38 -12.91
C LYS A 45 -9.53 13.53 -13.12
N PRO A 46 -8.71 12.53 -12.72
CA PRO A 46 -7.29 12.51 -13.06
C PRO A 46 -7.16 12.17 -14.54
N GLY A 47 -7.00 13.19 -15.37
CA GLY A 47 -6.75 13.04 -16.80
C GLY A 47 -5.69 14.04 -17.24
N LEU A 48 -4.78 13.60 -18.12
CA LEU A 48 -3.66 14.40 -18.65
C LEU A 48 -4.12 15.75 -19.25
N LYS A 49 -5.38 15.85 -19.68
CA LYS A 49 -5.97 17.08 -20.23
C LYS A 49 -6.34 18.14 -19.20
N ALA A 50 -6.44 17.77 -17.91
CA ALA A 50 -6.73 18.74 -16.85
C ALA A 50 -5.57 19.72 -16.64
N THR A 51 -4.34 19.32 -17.00
CA THR A 51 -3.14 20.15 -16.91
C THR A 51 -2.85 20.95 -18.16
N GLU A 52 -3.58 20.75 -19.28
CA GLU A 52 -3.37 21.50 -20.54
C GLU A 52 -3.65 23.00 -20.40
N HIS A 53 -4.44 23.39 -19.39
CA HIS A 53 -4.75 24.80 -19.08
C HIS A 53 -4.00 25.36 -17.87
N LEU A 54 -3.19 24.55 -17.18
CA LEU A 54 -2.46 24.99 -15.99
C LEU A 54 -1.01 25.30 -16.37
N THR A 55 -0.56 26.54 -16.11
CA THR A 55 0.84 26.91 -16.33
C THR A 55 1.73 26.07 -15.42
N THR A 56 2.90 25.64 -15.90
CA THR A 56 3.87 24.86 -15.12
C THR A 56 4.17 25.48 -13.74
N GLY A 57 4.18 26.81 -13.63
CA GLY A 57 4.37 27.52 -12.37
C GLY A 57 3.27 27.25 -11.33
N ILE A 58 2.00 27.20 -11.76
CA ILE A 58 0.86 26.91 -10.86
C ILE A 58 0.92 25.46 -10.38
N ILE A 59 1.30 24.51 -11.26
CA ILE A 59 1.50 23.11 -10.87
C ILE A 59 2.65 22.98 -9.86
N ALA A 60 3.77 23.68 -10.09
CA ALA A 60 4.92 23.66 -9.20
C ALA A 60 4.55 24.21 -7.81
N GLU A 61 3.94 25.39 -7.75
CA GLU A 61 3.52 26.01 -6.48
C GLU A 61 2.52 25.15 -5.71
N PHE A 62 1.58 24.51 -6.42
CA PHE A 62 0.65 23.57 -5.81
C PHE A 62 1.36 22.35 -5.22
N LEU A 63 2.31 21.75 -5.96
CA LEU A 63 3.08 20.60 -5.49
C LEU A 63 4.01 20.96 -4.33
N ASP A 64 4.62 22.14 -4.36
CA ASP A 64 5.47 22.65 -3.28
C ASP A 64 4.65 22.86 -2.00
N SER A 65 3.49 23.52 -2.12
CA SER A 65 2.57 23.73 -0.98
C SER A 65 2.10 22.41 -0.37
N ALA A 66 1.66 21.46 -1.21
CA ALA A 66 1.24 20.13 -0.75
C ALA A 66 2.41 19.31 -0.17
N GLY A 67 3.61 19.50 -0.72
CA GLY A 67 4.85 18.88 -0.24
C GLY A 67 5.23 19.38 1.15
N GLU A 68 5.18 20.70 1.35
CA GLU A 68 5.45 21.37 2.61
C GLU A 68 4.43 20.99 3.69
N GLU A 69 3.13 20.99 3.37
CA GLU A 69 2.09 20.54 4.30
C GLU A 69 2.33 19.10 4.76
N ARG A 70 2.65 18.20 3.81
CA ARG A 70 2.97 16.80 4.12
C ARG A 70 4.25 16.67 4.95
N PHE A 71 5.25 17.51 4.70
CA PHE A 71 6.50 17.53 5.46
C PHE A 71 6.25 18.01 6.90
N LEU A 72 5.58 19.14 7.07
CA LEU A 72 5.24 19.71 8.37
C LEU A 72 4.38 18.75 9.19
N THR A 73 3.38 18.12 8.58
CA THR A 73 2.55 17.09 9.24
C THR A 73 3.41 15.96 9.81
N LYS A 74 4.42 15.50 9.06
CA LYS A 74 5.37 14.48 9.57
C LYS A 74 6.26 15.04 10.67
N ALA A 75 6.80 16.25 10.51
CA ALA A 75 7.67 16.89 11.49
C ALA A 75 6.96 17.11 12.83
N THR A 76 5.71 17.60 12.83
CA THR A 76 4.89 17.75 14.04
C THR A 76 4.65 16.41 14.72
N LYS A 77 4.40 15.35 13.95
CA LYS A 77 4.27 14.00 14.52
C LYS A 77 5.56 13.58 15.24
N PHE A 78 6.72 13.73 14.61
CA PHE A 78 8.01 13.45 15.25
C PHE A 78 8.21 14.30 16.52
N GLN A 79 7.85 15.58 16.49
CA GLN A 79 7.97 16.46 17.65
C GLN A 79 7.12 15.97 18.83
N VAL A 80 5.89 15.52 18.57
CA VAL A 80 5.01 14.93 19.60
C VAL A 80 5.60 13.62 20.13
N ASP A 81 6.07 12.74 19.24
CA ASP A 81 6.66 11.45 19.64
C ASP A 81 7.93 11.66 20.47
N LEU A 82 8.81 12.58 20.08
CA LEU A 82 10.05 12.93 20.82
C LEU A 82 9.79 13.50 22.22
N ALA A 83 8.62 14.06 22.48
CA ALA A 83 8.24 14.50 23.83
C ALA A 83 7.89 13.33 24.77
N GLN A 84 7.60 12.15 24.21
CA GLN A 84 7.10 10.98 24.96
C GLN A 84 8.05 9.78 24.91
N MET A 85 9.00 9.73 23.97
CA MET A 85 9.94 8.62 23.82
C MET A 85 11.35 9.08 23.49
N GLU A 86 12.32 8.19 23.69
CA GLU A 86 13.72 8.41 23.33
C GLU A 86 13.87 8.67 21.81
N ALA A 87 14.77 9.59 21.45
CA ALA A 87 14.99 9.99 20.06
C ALA A 87 15.38 8.83 19.13
N SER A 88 16.18 7.88 19.63
CA SER A 88 16.59 6.67 18.91
C SER A 88 15.40 5.78 18.56
N GLN A 89 14.49 5.56 19.51
CA GLN A 89 13.27 4.79 19.32
C GLN A 89 12.28 5.51 18.39
N CYS A 90 12.17 6.84 18.49
CA CYS A 90 11.35 7.64 17.59
C CYS A 90 11.83 7.52 16.14
N LEU A 91 13.14 7.65 15.92
CA LEU A 91 13.76 7.47 14.60
C LEU A 91 13.54 6.05 14.07
N TYR A 92 13.75 5.03 14.90
CA TYR A 92 13.53 3.62 14.53
C TYR A 92 12.09 3.35 14.09
N GLN A 93 11.08 3.82 14.83
CA GLN A 93 9.68 3.71 14.41
C GLN A 93 9.41 4.48 13.12
N GLY A 94 10.03 5.65 12.94
CA GLY A 94 9.99 6.42 11.70
C GLY A 94 10.48 5.63 10.49
N ILE A 95 11.64 4.98 10.61
CA ILE A 95 12.23 4.12 9.57
C ILE A 95 11.29 2.94 9.27
N MET A 96 10.80 2.24 10.30
CA MET A 96 9.89 1.10 10.14
C MET A 96 8.60 1.51 9.43
N GLY A 97 8.03 2.66 9.80
CA GLY A 97 6.85 3.21 9.13
C GLY A 97 7.10 3.65 7.69
N ALA A 98 8.34 3.96 7.29
CA ALA A 98 8.72 4.27 5.92
C ALA A 98 8.99 3.00 5.08
N LEU A 99 9.53 1.95 5.70
CA LEU A 99 9.73 0.62 5.08
C LEU A 99 8.40 -0.08 4.81
N GLY A 100 7.39 0.17 5.65
CA GLY A 100 6.03 -0.27 5.39
C GLY A 100 5.42 0.50 4.22
N TYR A 101 5.33 -0.14 3.05
CA TYR A 101 4.52 0.33 1.91
C TYR A 101 3.07 0.65 2.34
N SER A 102 2.27 1.24 1.46
CA SER A 102 0.92 1.78 1.77
C SER A 102 0.04 0.86 2.63
N LYS A 103 0.08 -0.46 2.39
CA LYS A 103 -0.69 -1.47 3.14
C LYS A 103 -0.02 -1.98 4.42
N ASN A 104 1.30 -1.80 4.55
CA ASN A 104 2.13 -2.41 5.58
C ASN A 104 2.68 -1.41 6.60
N LYS A 105 2.42 -0.10 6.43
CA LYS A 105 2.87 0.94 7.35
C LYS A 105 2.46 0.71 8.80
N LEU A 106 1.17 0.46 9.06
CA LEU A 106 0.67 0.21 10.42
C LEU A 106 1.23 -1.09 11.01
N PRO A 107 1.24 -2.23 10.29
CA PRO A 107 1.94 -3.44 10.76
C PRO A 107 3.41 -3.22 11.13
N PHE A 108 4.17 -2.47 10.32
CA PHE A 108 5.57 -2.20 10.62
C PHE A 108 5.76 -1.27 11.83
N LEU A 109 4.88 -0.29 12.01
CA LEU A 109 4.88 0.56 13.21
C LEU A 109 4.58 -0.27 14.47
N GLU A 110 3.58 -1.16 14.41
CA GLU A 110 3.27 -2.04 15.53
C GLU A 110 4.41 -3.03 15.80
N LEU A 111 5.07 -3.53 14.75
CA LEU A 111 6.26 -4.38 14.91
C LEU A 111 7.38 -3.62 15.63
N ALA A 112 7.64 -2.36 15.26
CA ALA A 112 8.65 -1.51 15.89
C ALA A 112 8.33 -1.18 17.37
N ARG A 113 7.04 -1.14 17.71
CA ARG A 113 6.59 -0.98 19.10
C ARG A 113 6.74 -2.27 19.91
N ARG A 114 6.48 -3.43 19.31
CA ARG A 114 6.65 -4.75 19.93
C ARG A 114 8.10 -5.19 20.06
N VAL A 115 8.95 -4.73 19.15
CA VAL A 115 10.40 -4.95 19.16
C VAL A 115 11.10 -3.58 19.26
N PRO A 116 11.17 -2.97 20.46
CA PRO A 116 11.91 -1.72 20.64
C PRO A 116 13.37 -1.82 20.21
N LEU A 117 13.93 -0.71 19.75
CA LEU A 117 15.30 -0.60 19.28
C LEU A 117 16.31 -1.12 20.31
N GLN A 118 16.10 -0.82 21.59
CA GLN A 118 16.99 -1.26 22.66
C GLN A 118 17.10 -2.80 22.74
N ILE A 119 16.06 -3.54 22.34
CA ILE A 119 16.12 -5.00 22.28
C ILE A 119 17.06 -5.44 21.14
N LEU A 120 16.96 -4.82 19.97
CA LEU A 120 17.83 -5.12 18.82
C LEU A 120 19.30 -4.76 19.10
N GLU A 121 19.53 -3.65 19.80
CA GLU A 121 20.87 -3.22 20.24
C GLU A 121 21.44 -4.09 21.37
N SER A 122 20.60 -4.75 22.17
CA SER A 122 21.09 -5.67 23.19
C SER A 122 21.75 -6.92 22.59
N ILE A 123 21.31 -7.32 21.39
CA ILE A 123 21.83 -8.48 20.67
C ILE A 123 23.26 -8.22 20.18
N THR A 124 23.52 -7.01 19.65
CA THR A 124 24.83 -6.61 19.11
C THR A 124 25.90 -6.47 20.21
N ARG A 125 25.48 -6.33 21.47
CA ARG A 125 26.40 -6.20 22.61
C ARG A 125 27.08 -7.51 23.00
N ASN A 126 26.48 -8.65 22.62
CA ASN A 126 27.10 -9.94 22.83
C ASN A 126 28.28 -10.05 21.84
N LYS A 127 29.45 -10.53 22.27
CA LYS A 127 30.64 -10.72 21.40
C LYS A 127 30.43 -11.88 20.41
N ILE A 128 29.40 -11.78 19.57
CA ILE A 128 29.02 -12.73 18.53
C ILE A 128 29.49 -12.20 17.17
N SER A 129 29.55 -13.07 16.16
CA SER A 129 29.83 -12.64 14.79
C SER A 129 28.67 -11.81 14.23
N ASP A 130 28.97 -10.95 13.25
CA ASP A 130 27.97 -10.11 12.59
C ASP A 130 26.84 -10.94 11.94
N GLU A 131 27.19 -12.08 11.35
CA GLU A 131 26.23 -13.02 10.74
C GLU A 131 25.24 -13.61 11.76
N GLU A 132 25.74 -13.97 12.95
CA GLU A 132 24.90 -14.48 14.04
C GLU A 132 24.02 -13.37 14.62
N CYS A 133 24.57 -12.15 14.74
CA CYS A 133 23.80 -10.99 15.17
C CYS A 133 22.65 -10.69 14.21
N LEU A 134 22.93 -10.66 12.90
CA LEU A 134 21.95 -10.43 11.86
C LEU A 134 20.87 -11.52 11.88
N SER A 135 21.26 -12.79 11.97
CA SER A 135 20.34 -13.92 12.04
C SER A 135 19.39 -13.82 13.22
N ARG A 136 19.89 -13.42 14.40
CA ARG A 136 19.07 -13.21 15.60
C ARG A 136 18.12 -12.03 15.48
N GLN A 137 18.58 -10.90 14.95
CA GLN A 137 17.73 -9.74 14.72
C GLN A 137 16.60 -10.05 13.72
N GLN A 138 16.93 -10.75 12.62
CA GLN A 138 15.96 -11.22 11.65
C GLN A 138 14.96 -12.20 12.28
N ALA A 139 15.44 -13.19 13.05
CA ALA A 139 14.58 -14.14 13.75
C ALA A 139 13.62 -13.44 14.72
N LEU A 140 14.09 -12.41 15.44
CA LEU A 140 13.26 -11.64 16.36
C LEU A 140 12.17 -10.86 15.63
N LEU A 141 12.52 -10.14 14.56
CA LEU A 141 11.57 -9.36 13.77
C LEU A 141 10.55 -10.28 13.07
N LEU A 142 11.01 -11.32 12.38
CA LEU A 142 10.15 -12.26 11.66
C LEU A 142 9.30 -13.10 12.63
N GLY A 143 9.86 -13.51 13.76
CA GLY A 143 9.13 -14.23 14.80
C GLY A 143 8.03 -13.40 15.44
N THR A 144 8.31 -12.13 15.74
CA THR A 144 7.30 -11.22 16.27
C THR A 144 6.21 -10.90 15.23
N ALA A 145 6.58 -10.89 13.94
CA ALA A 145 5.64 -10.73 12.83
C ALA A 145 4.84 -12.01 12.49
N GLY A 146 5.13 -13.16 13.13
CA GLY A 146 4.44 -14.42 12.84
C GLY A 146 4.88 -15.09 11.54
N LEU A 147 6.07 -14.78 11.03
CA LEU A 147 6.55 -15.20 9.71
C LEU A 147 7.55 -16.36 9.73
N LEU A 148 7.93 -16.87 10.92
CA LEU A 148 8.85 -17.99 11.02
C LEU A 148 8.22 -19.30 10.52
N PRO A 149 9.00 -20.22 9.95
CA PRO A 149 8.49 -21.53 9.49
C PRO A 149 7.75 -22.30 10.60
N SER A 150 8.22 -22.22 11.84
CA SER A 150 7.59 -22.86 13.01
C SER A 150 6.20 -22.32 13.34
N GLN A 151 5.84 -21.14 12.84
CA GLN A 151 4.55 -20.49 13.09
C GLN A 151 3.52 -20.75 11.98
N ARG A 152 3.87 -21.52 10.95
CA ARG A 152 3.01 -21.76 9.78
C ARG A 152 1.99 -22.89 9.96
N GLN A 153 2.06 -23.69 11.02
CA GLN A 153 1.29 -24.94 11.12
C GLN A 153 -0.21 -24.75 11.42
N ASP A 154 -0.64 -23.60 11.98
CA ASP A 154 -2.06 -23.42 12.36
C ASP A 154 -2.99 -22.97 11.22
N ARG A 155 -2.47 -22.40 10.13
CA ARG A 155 -3.33 -21.84 9.06
C ARG A 155 -4.04 -22.87 8.18
N HIS A 156 -3.63 -24.13 8.22
CA HIS A 156 -4.25 -25.19 7.41
C HIS A 156 -5.35 -25.99 8.14
N GLN A 157 -5.53 -25.80 9.45
CA GLN A 157 -6.60 -26.49 10.19
C GLN A 157 -7.90 -25.69 10.27
N GLU A 158 -7.87 -24.35 10.25
CA GLU A 158 -9.08 -23.52 10.31
C GLU A 158 -10.00 -23.71 9.08
N ASN A 159 -9.46 -23.89 7.87
CA ASN A 159 -10.27 -24.11 6.67
C ASN A 159 -10.93 -25.50 6.57
N LYS A 160 -10.71 -26.41 7.54
CA LYS A 160 -11.26 -27.78 7.49
C LYS A 160 -12.51 -27.97 8.35
N LEU A 161 -12.90 -26.96 9.14
CA LEU A 161 -14.05 -27.02 10.04
C LEU A 161 -15.32 -26.36 9.47
N ASP A 162 -15.21 -25.57 8.40
CA ASP A 162 -16.35 -24.87 7.79
C ASP A 162 -17.09 -25.66 6.69
N ASP A 163 -16.56 -26.80 6.23
CA ASP A 163 -17.18 -27.66 5.21
C ASP A 163 -18.15 -28.73 5.79
N LYS A 164 -18.70 -28.49 6.98
CA LYS A 164 -19.67 -29.38 7.63
C LYS A 164 -20.97 -28.65 8.00
N TRP A 165 -21.71 -28.16 7.00
CA TRP A 165 -23.16 -27.97 7.08
C TRP A 165 -23.81 -28.25 5.72
#